data_AF-A0A3M1RHV7-F1
#
_entry.id   AF-A0A3M1RHV7-F1
#
_cell.length_a   1.000
_cell.length_b   1.000
_cell.length_c   1.000
_cell.angle_alpha   90.00
_cell.angle_beta   90.00
_cell.angle_gamma   90.00
#
_symmetry.space_group_name_H-M   'P 1'
#
loop_
_entity.id
_entity.type
_entity.pdbx_description
1 polymer ?
#
loop_
_entity_poly.entity_id
_entity_poly.type
_entity_poly.pdbx_seq_one_letter_code
_entity_poly.pdbx_strand_id
1 'polypeptide(L)' 'MILIDKERCVGCGHCVPFCPVEALSVWGVVKVDHGLCIGCLTCTEYCPNKALRWDEG' A
#
# COMPACT_ATOMS: atom_id res chain seq x y z
N MET A 1 -5.80 5.53 -7.85
CA MET A 1 -4.42 5.28 -7.34
C MET A 1 -4.43 4.99 -5.84
N ILE A 2 -3.45 4.25 -5.33
CA ILE A 2 -3.32 4.02 -3.87
C ILE A 2 -2.79 5.27 -3.18
N LEU A 3 -3.52 5.76 -2.18
CA LEU A 3 -3.07 6.80 -1.26
C LEU A 3 -2.68 6.19 0.08
N ILE A 4 -1.67 6.78 0.72
CA ILE A 4 -1.14 6.37 2.01
C ILE A 4 -1.39 7.47 3.03
N ASP A 5 -2.09 7.12 4.11
CA ASP A 5 -2.20 7.92 5.33
C ASP A 5 -0.90 7.79 6.11
N LYS A 6 -0.11 8.86 6.17
CA LYS A 6 1.21 8.89 6.82
C LYS A 6 1.13 8.89 8.35
N GLU A 7 0.00 9.27 8.94
CA GLU A 7 -0.18 9.24 10.39
C GLU A 7 -0.49 7.82 10.87
N ARG A 8 -1.16 7.03 10.01
CA ARG A 8 -1.54 5.64 10.32
C ARG A 8 -0.52 4.61 9.81
N CYS A 9 0.24 4.93 8.77
CA CYS A 9 1.24 4.03 8.22
C CYS A 9 2.49 4.01 9.09
N VAL A 10 2.65 2.99 9.92
CA VAL A 10 3.83 2.81 10.80
C VAL A 10 5.00 2.09 10.11
N GLY A 11 4.97 1.91 8.79
CA GLY A 11 6.06 1.24 8.06
C GLY A 11 6.21 -0.27 8.35
N CYS A 12 5.19 -0.95 8.87
CA CYS A 12 5.30 -2.36 9.25
C CYS A 12 5.53 -3.34 8.08
N GLY A 13 5.24 -2.93 6.84
CA GLY A 13 5.43 -3.77 5.66
C GLY A 13 4.46 -4.95 5.48
N HIS A 14 3.43 -5.08 6.31
CA HIS A 14 2.51 -6.23 6.27
C HIS A 14 1.80 -6.41 4.91
N CYS A 15 1.58 -5.33 4.16
CA CYS A 15 0.97 -5.38 2.83
C CYS A 15 1.93 -5.83 1.71
N VAL A 16 3.24 -5.70 1.91
CA VAL A 16 4.27 -5.99 0.90
C VAL A 16 4.19 -7.43 0.36
N PRO A 17 4.20 -8.49 1.21
CA PRO A 17 4.17 -9.87 0.71
C PRO A 17 2.87 -10.26 0.00
N PHE A 18 1.81 -9.46 0.12
CA PHE A 18 0.53 -9.70 -0.54
C PHE A 18 0.35 -8.92 -1.83
N CYS A 19 1.33 -8.11 -2.25
CA CYS A 19 1.26 -7.45 -3.54
C CYS A 19 1.61 -8.45 -4.66
N PRO A 20 0.65 -8.81 -5.54
CA PRO A 20 0.89 -9.85 -6.56
C PRO A 20 1.85 -9.42 -7.67
N VAL A 21 2.17 -8.12 -7.73
CA VAL A 21 3.00 -7.49 -8.77
C VAL A 21 4.19 -6.74 -8.17
N GLU A 22 4.50 -7.00 -6.89
CA GLU A 22 5.67 -6.46 -6.18
C GLU A 22 5.78 -4.91 -6.23
N ALA A 23 4.65 -4.22 -6.36
CA ALA A 23 4.60 -2.76 -6.47
C ALA A 23 4.83 -2.02 -5.14
N LEU A 24 5.13 -2.70 -4.03
CA LEU A 24 5.23 -2.12 -2.69
C LEU A 24 6.64 -2.27 -2.10
N SER A 25 7.13 -1.21 -1.46
CA SER A 25 8.37 -1.23 -0.67
C SER A 25 8.23 -0.39 0.61
N VAL A 26 9.14 -0.53 1.57
CA VAL A 26 9.05 0.15 2.89
C VAL A 26 10.31 0.93 3.19
N TRP A 27 10.16 2.25 3.32
CA TRP A 27 11.22 3.18 3.72
C TRP A 27 10.59 4.26 4.63
N GLY A 28 10.49 3.96 5.93
CA GLY A 28 9.72 4.75 6.90
C GLY A 28 8.22 4.50 6.79
N VAL A 29 7.60 4.88 5.67
CA VAL A 29 6.25 4.48 5.28
C VAL A 29 6.28 3.54 4.09
N VAL A 30 5.17 2.87 3.81
CA VAL A 30 5.00 2.13 2.55
C VAL A 30 5.12 3.11 1.37
N LYS A 31 5.75 2.66 0.29
CA LYS A 31 5.80 3.34 -1.00
C LYS A 31 5.15 2.43 -2.04
N VAL A 32 4.46 3.04 -3.00
CA VAL A 32 3.77 2.33 -4.09
C VAL A 32 4.37 2.75 -5.42
N ASP A 33 4.77 1.79 -6.23
CA ASP A 33 5.04 1.99 -7.65
C ASP A 33 3.73 1.93 -8.44
N HIS A 34 3.24 3.10 -8.88
CA HIS A 34 2.00 3.18 -9.64
C HIS A 34 2.13 2.73 -11.10
N GLY A 35 3.34 2.55 -11.62
CA GLY A 35 3.57 1.95 -12.93
C GLY A 35 3.35 0.44 -12.93
N LEU A 36 3.57 -0.22 -11.78
CA LEU A 36 3.35 -1.65 -11.58
C LEU A 36 1.98 -1.96 -10.96
N CYS A 37 1.41 -1.04 -10.19
CA CYS A 37 0.17 -1.26 -9.47
C CYS A 37 -1.03 -1.51 -10.40
N ILE A 38 -1.59 -2.71 -10.34
CA ILE A 38 -2.76 -3.14 -11.13
C ILE A 38 -4.12 -2.84 -10.48
N GLY A 39 -4.15 -2.11 -9.35
CA GLY A 39 -5.41 -1.75 -8.69
C GLY A 39 -6.17 -2.93 -8.04
N CYS A 40 -5.47 -4.01 -7.66
CA CYS A 40 -6.10 -5.19 -7.05
C CYS A 40 -6.63 -5.00 -5.62
N LEU A 41 -6.30 -3.88 -4.97
CA LEU A 41 -6.73 -3.49 -3.62
C LEU A 41 -6.29 -4.39 -2.45
N THR A 42 -5.56 -5.47 -2.69
CA THR A 42 -5.05 -6.38 -1.65
C THR A 42 -4.29 -5.65 -0.52
N CYS A 43 -3.50 -4.64 -0.86
CA CYS A 43 -2.76 -3.86 0.14
C CYS A 43 -3.65 -3.08 1.11
N THR A 44 -4.88 -2.74 0.71
CA THR A 44 -5.88 -2.08 1.56
C THR A 44 -6.49 -3.05 2.55
N GLU A 45 -6.75 -4.29 2.12
CA GLU A 45 -7.32 -5.36 2.96
C GLU A 45 -6.32 -5.83 4.02
N TYR A 46 -5.07 -6.08 3.62
CA TYR A 46 -4.04 -6.61 4.50
C TYR A 46 -3.34 -5.54 5.36
N CYS A 47 -3.72 -4.26 5.26
CA CYS A 47 -3.14 -3.25 6.12
C CYS A 47 -3.81 -3.29 7.51
N PRO A 48 -3.12 -3.76 8.58
CA PRO A 48 -3.73 -3.81 9.91
C PRO A 48 -4.07 -2.43 10.45
N ASN A 49 -3.34 -1.39 10.02
CA ASN A 49 -3.55 -0.01 10.43
C ASN A 49 -4.59 0.72 9.55
N LYS A 50 -5.13 0.07 8.51
CA LYS A 50 -5.99 0.66 7.47
C LYS A 50 -5.46 2.00 6.95
N ALA A 51 -4.16 2.02 6.65
CA ALA A 51 -3.44 3.22 6.23
C ALA A 51 -3.39 3.40 4.70
N LEU A 52 -3.87 2.42 3.92
CA LEU A 52 -3.91 2.49 2.46
C LEU A 52 -5.37 2.52 2.00
N ARG A 53 -5.67 3.39 1.02
CA ARG A 53 -6.98 3.47 0.37
C ARG A 53 -6.85 3.67 -1.13
N TRP A 54 -7.87 3.26 -1.86
CA TRP A 54 -8.02 3.61 -3.27
C TRP A 54 -8.66 5.00 -3.38
N ASP A 55 -8.07 5.84 -4.21
CA ASP A 55 -8.64 7.12 -4.62
C ASP A 55 -8.83 7.11 -6.13
N GLU A 56 -10.06 7.32 -6.61
CA GLU A 56 -10.38 7.25 -8.04
C GLU A 56 -10.08 8.55 -8.79
N GLY A 57 -9.87 9.66 -8.08
CA GLY A 57 -9.73 10.96 -8.72
C GLY A 57 -11.06 11.47 -9.26
#